data_AF-A0AAD2FU06-F1
#
_entry.id   AF-A0AAD2FU06-F1
#
_cell.length_a   1.000
_cell.length_b   1.000
_cell.length_c   1.000
_cell.angle_alpha   90.00
_cell.angle_beta   90.00
_cell.angle_gamma   90.00
#
_symmetry.space_group_name_H-M   'P 1'
#
loop_
_entity.id
_entity.type
_entity.pdbx_description
1 polymer ?
#
loop_
_entity_poly.entity_id
_entity_poly.type
_entity_poly.pdbx_seq_one_letter_code
_entity_poly.pdbx_strand_id
1 'polypeptide(L)'
;MGFGVLMHPQNRETGQKLGIATGLMFTAPILSFYTGMWYFSEKRYPENWAGGLAVLVINVIVAGYCYSAFMEEDDDRDDSDGPQQGKLKQRID
;
A
#
# COMPACT_ATOMS: atom_id res chain seq x y z
N MET A 1 -23.86 5.47 8.10
CA MET A 1 -23.65 4.60 6.92
C MET A 1 -22.17 4.56 6.58
N GLY A 2 -21.36 3.66 7.14
CA GLY A 2 -19.92 3.68 6.81
C GLY A 2 -19.05 2.52 7.30
N PHE A 3 -19.35 1.90 8.44
CA PHE A 3 -18.50 0.81 8.98
C PHE A 3 -19.12 -0.60 8.87
N GLY A 4 -20.38 -0.71 8.43
CA GLY A 4 -21.10 -1.99 8.38
C GLY A 4 -20.75 -2.90 7.20
N VAL A 5 -20.21 -2.35 6.11
CA VAL A 5 -19.91 -3.09 4.86
C VAL A 5 -18.61 -3.91 4.97
N LEU A 6 -17.69 -3.53 5.85
CA LEU A 6 -16.40 -4.22 6.06
C LEU A 6 -16.47 -5.35 7.11
N MET A 7 -17.57 -5.45 7.87
CA MET A 7 -17.79 -6.48 8.90
C MET A 7 -18.58 -7.70 8.38
N HIS A 8 -19.01 -7.69 7.12
CA HIS A 8 -19.58 -8.87 6.47
C HIS A 8 -18.52 -9.98 6.43
N PRO A 9 -18.85 -11.25 6.73
CA PRO A 9 -17.87 -12.34 6.76
C PRO A 9 -17.07 -12.52 5.46
N GLN A 10 -17.62 -12.08 4.31
CA GLN A 10 -16.92 -12.04 3.02
C GLN A 10 -15.81 -10.97 2.93
N ASN A 11 -16.00 -9.81 3.57
CA ASN A 11 -15.11 -8.66 3.41
C ASN A 11 -14.07 -8.52 4.53
N ARG A 12 -14.09 -9.44 5.51
CA ARG A 12 -13.13 -9.45 6.63
C ARG A 12 -11.71 -9.73 6.15
N GLU A 13 -11.54 -10.61 5.17
CA GLU A 13 -10.21 -10.86 4.58
C GLU A 13 -9.69 -9.62 3.86
N THR A 14 -10.52 -8.95 3.06
CA THR A 14 -10.16 -7.72 2.36
C THR A 14 -9.82 -6.59 3.35
N GLY A 15 -10.61 -6.43 4.42
CA GLY A 15 -10.33 -5.46 5.49
C GLY A 15 -9.04 -5.76 6.26
N GLN A 16 -8.73 -7.04 6.49
CA GLN A 16 -7.50 -7.45 7.17
C GLN A 16 -6.27 -7.27 6.28
N LYS A 17 -6.35 -7.62 5.00
CA LYS A 17 -5.29 -7.37 4.01
C LYS A 17 -5.03 -5.87 3.85
N LEU A 18 -6.09 -5.07 3.75
CA LEU A 18 -5.99 -3.61 3.64
C LEU A 18 -5.38 -3.00 4.91
N GLY A 19 -5.80 -3.44 6.10
CA GLY A 19 -5.25 -2.98 7.38
C GLY A 19 -3.76 -3.33 7.53
N ILE A 20 -3.37 -4.55 7.17
CA ILE A 20 -1.96 -4.98 7.20
C ILE A 20 -1.14 -4.20 6.16
N ALA A 21 -1.62 -4.07 4.93
CA ALA A 21 -0.92 -3.33 3.87
C ALA A 21 -0.72 -1.85 4.24
N THR A 22 -1.76 -1.20 4.78
CA THR A 22 -1.70 0.19 5.24
C THR A 22 -0.73 0.32 6.43
N GLY A 23 -0.78 -0.64 7.37
CA GLY A 23 0.17 -0.72 8.47
C GLY A 23 1.61 -0.87 7.99
N LEU A 24 1.84 -1.70 6.98
CA LEU A 24 3.16 -1.92 6.36
C LEU A 24 3.68 -0.69 5.64
N MET A 25 2.83 0.03 4.91
CA MET A 25 3.18 1.29 4.25
C MET A 25 3.63 2.38 5.24
N PHE A 26 3.08 2.40 6.46
CA PHE A 26 3.51 3.33 7.51
C PHE A 26 4.70 2.84 8.32
N THR A 27 4.78 1.54 8.59
CA THR A 27 5.85 0.97 9.44
C THR A 27 7.16 0.77 8.69
N ALA A 28 7.14 0.43 7.40
CA ALA A 28 8.35 0.21 6.61
C ALA A 28 9.24 1.48 6.50
N PRO A 29 8.73 2.69 6.25
CA PRO A 29 9.54 3.91 6.25
C PRO A 29 10.14 4.21 7.64
N ILE A 30 9.37 3.97 8.70
CA ILE A 30 9.82 4.20 10.09
C ILE A 30 10.94 3.22 10.43
N LEU A 31 10.76 1.93 10.15
CA LEU A 31 11.78 0.91 10.35
C LEU A 31 13.04 1.20 9.52
N SER A 32 12.85 1.64 8.27
CA SER A 32 13.96 2.05 7.40
C SER A 32 14.75 3.19 8.02
N PHE A 33 14.08 4.21 8.58
CA PHE A 33 14.76 5.32 9.25
C PHE A 33 15.60 4.84 10.44
N TYR A 34 15.04 4.01 11.33
CA TYR A 34 15.79 3.48 12.49
C TYR A 34 16.95 2.56 12.07
N THR A 35 16.76 1.76 11.02
CA THR A 35 17.82 0.93 10.44
C THR A 35 18.94 1.80 9.86
N GLY A 36 18.57 2.89 9.18
CA GLY A 36 19.52 3.88 8.68
C GLY A 36 20.28 4.59 9.81
N MET A 37 19.61 4.94 10.90
CA MET A 37 20.26 5.53 12.08
C MET A 37 21.29 4.59 12.72
N TRP A 38 20.96 3.30 12.82
CA TRP A 38 21.89 2.30 13.34
C TRP A 38 23.09 2.09 12.40
N TYR A 39 22.83 1.94 11.09
CA TYR A 39 23.85 1.67 10.08
C TYR A 39 24.77 2.87 9.79
N PHE A 40 24.25 4.10 9.78
CA PHE A 40 25.01 5.31 9.51
C PHE A 40 25.48 6.05 10.76
N SER A 41 25.44 5.41 11.93
CA SER A 41 25.79 6.00 13.23
C SER A 41 27.18 6.63 13.30
N GLU A 42 28.15 6.16 12.51
CA GLU A 42 29.52 6.71 12.43
C GLU A 42 29.66 7.91 11.48
N LYS A 43 28.62 8.26 10.70
CA LYS A 43 28.68 9.41 9.79
C LYS A 43 28.49 10.72 10.57
N ARG A 44 28.99 11.82 10.01
CA ARG A 44 28.90 13.17 10.60
C ARG A 44 27.46 13.69 10.81
N TYR A 45 26.50 13.15 10.05
CA TYR A 45 25.06 13.51 10.10
C TYR A 45 24.21 12.25 9.83
N PRO A 46 24.10 11.32 10.78
CA PRO A 46 23.38 10.06 10.60
C PRO A 46 21.90 10.26 10.25
N GLU A 47 21.27 11.31 10.80
CA GLU A 47 19.88 11.68 10.55
C GLU A 47 19.59 11.98 9.07
N ASN A 48 20.52 12.63 8.37
CA ASN A 48 20.36 12.97 6.95
C ASN A 48 20.46 11.72 6.07
N TRP A 49 21.37 10.81 6.42
CA TRP A 49 21.52 9.53 5.72
C TRP A 49 20.35 8.59 5.98
N ALA A 50 19.87 8.53 7.22
CA ALA A 50 18.69 7.77 7.60
C ALA A 50 17.42 8.31 6.94
N GLY A 51 17.27 9.63 6.90
CA GLY A 51 16.18 10.31 6.18
C GLY A 51 16.22 10.02 4.68
N GLY A 52 17.39 10.13 4.05
CA GLY A 52 17.57 9.78 2.64
C GLY A 52 17.25 8.31 2.33
N LEU A 53 17.67 7.39 3.20
CA LEU A 53 17.33 5.97 3.07
C LEU A 53 15.82 5.73 3.19
N ALA A 54 15.14 6.38 4.15
CA ALA A 54 13.69 6.28 4.30
C ALA A 54 12.94 6.79 3.05
N VAL A 55 13.39 7.91 2.47
CA VAL A 55 12.82 8.44 1.20
C VAL A 55 13.04 7.45 0.06
N LEU A 56 14.22 6.85 -0.06
CA LEU A 56 14.51 5.83 -1.07
C LEU A 56 13.56 4.64 -0.93
N VAL A 57 13.39 4.13 0.29
CA VAL A 57 12.50 2.99 0.56
C VAL A 57 11.04 3.32 0.21
N ILE A 58 10.54 4.51 0.54
CA ILE A 58 9.19 4.94 0.12
C ILE A 58 9.06 4.91 -1.41
N ASN A 59 10.05 5.46 -2.13
CA ASN A 59 10.03 5.46 -3.60
C ASN A 59 10.05 4.04 -4.18
N VAL A 60 10.80 3.11 -3.58
CA VAL A 60 10.79 1.69 -3.97
C VAL A 60 9.43 1.05 -3.71
N ILE A 61 8.79 1.33 -2.57
CA ILE A 61 7.44 0.81 -2.27
C ILE A 61 6.43 1.34 -3.28
N VAL A 62 6.45 2.65 -3.58
CA VAL A 62 5.55 3.27 -4.57
C VAL A 62 5.81 2.71 -5.97
N ALA A 63 7.08 2.61 -6.39
CA ALA A 63 7.44 2.05 -7.68
C ALA A 63 7.03 0.57 -7.78
N GLY A 64 7.23 -0.21 -6.71
CA GLY A 64 6.81 -1.61 -6.62
C GLY A 64 5.29 -1.77 -6.66
N TYR A 65 4.54 -0.88 -6.02
CA TYR A 65 3.08 -0.84 -6.08
C TYR A 65 2.58 -0.46 -7.48
N CYS A 66 3.17 0.55 -8.11
CA CYS A 66 2.85 0.91 -9.49
C CYS A 66 3.16 -0.26 -10.44
N TYR A 67 4.32 -0.89 -10.28
CA TYR A 67 4.71 -2.04 -11.08
C TYR A 67 3.79 -3.24 -10.87
N SER A 68 3.42 -3.57 -9.63
CA SER A 68 2.47 -4.65 -9.36
C SER A 68 1.13 -4.35 -9.99
N ALA A 69 0.62 -3.12 -9.86
CA ALA A 69 -0.64 -2.72 -10.46
C ALA A 69 -0.62 -2.79 -12.00
N PHE A 70 0.49 -2.44 -12.65
CA PHE A 70 0.62 -2.56 -14.12
C PHE A 70 0.82 -4.00 -14.59
N MET A 71 1.47 -4.87 -13.79
CA MET A 71 1.62 -6.29 -14.14
C MET A 71 0.37 -7.12 -13.85
N GLU A 72 -0.49 -6.68 -12.93
CA GLU A 72 -1.78 -7.32 -12.65
C GLU A 72 -2.74 -7.24 -13.87
N GLU A 73 -2.51 -6.31 -14.82
CA GLU A 73 -3.28 -6.24 -16.07
C GLU A 73 -2.94 -7.36 -17.08
N ASP A 74 -1.83 -8.10 -16.91
CA ASP A 74 -1.36 -9.14 -17.86
C ASP A 74 -1.54 -10.59 -17.33
N ASP A 75 -1.89 -10.81 -16.07
CA ASP A 75 -2.07 -12.16 -15.47
C ASP A 75 -3.53 -12.35 -15.02
N ASP A 76 -4.39 -12.78 -15.95
CA ASP A 76 -5.79 -13.20 -15.74
C ASP A 76 -5.94 -14.15 -14.54
N ARG A 77 -6.12 -13.61 -13.33
CA ARG A 77 -6.56 -14.36 -12.13
C ARG A 77 -7.56 -13.56 -11.30
N ASP A 78 -8.83 -13.76 -11.66
CA ASP A 78 -10.01 -13.64 -10.80
C ASP A 78 -10.23 -12.28 -10.12
N ASP A 79 -10.38 -11.25 -10.96
CA ASP A 79 -10.88 -9.93 -10.55
C ASP A 79 -12.41 -9.92 -10.49
N SER A 80 -12.98 -10.81 -9.66
CA SER A 80 -14.40 -10.76 -9.29
C SER A 80 -14.69 -9.67 -8.22
N ASP A 81 -13.68 -8.91 -7.77
CA ASP A 81 -13.79 -8.00 -6.62
C ASP A 81 -13.19 -6.59 -6.85
N GLY A 82 -13.04 -6.18 -8.11
CA GLY A 82 -12.82 -4.76 -8.45
C GLY A 82 -14.07 -3.91 -8.14
N PRO A 83 -13.94 -2.64 -7.71
CA PRO A 83 -15.10 -1.78 -7.52
C PRO A 83 -15.85 -1.63 -8.85
N GLN A 84 -17.06 -2.20 -8.93
CA GLN A 84 -17.90 -2.09 -10.12
C GLN A 84 -18.06 -0.62 -10.49
N GLN A 85 -17.37 -0.18 -11.55
CA GLN A 85 -17.59 1.11 -12.16
C GLN A 85 -19.08 1.21 -12.46
N GLY A 86 -19.69 2.27 -11.92
CA GLY A 86 -21.13 2.39 -11.75
C GLY A 86 -21.88 1.96 -13.01
N LYS A 87 -22.81 1.02 -12.83
CA LYS A 87 -23.82 0.69 -13.85
C LYS A 87 -24.39 2.01 -14.37
N LEU A 88 -24.05 2.35 -15.61
CA LEU A 88 -24.65 3.45 -16.36
C LEU A 88 -26.16 3.29 -16.22
N LYS A 89 -26.78 4.24 -15.51
CA LYS A 89 -28.23 4.26 -15.30
C LYS A 89 -28.86 4.46 -16.67
N GLN A 90 -29.39 3.38 -17.24
CA GLN A 90 -30.11 3.42 -18.50
C GLN A 90 -31.31 4.35 -18.31
N ARG A 91 -31.31 5.47 -19.03
CA ARG A 91 -32.45 6.37 -19.08
C ARG A 91 -33.57 5.59 -19.78
N ILE A 92 -34.64 5.33 -19.05
CA ILE A 92 -35.89 4.78 -19.59
C ILE A 92 -36.66 6.01 -20.08
N ASP A 93 -36.76 6.17 -21.39
CA ASP A 93 -37.76 7.04 -22.03
C ASP A 93 -39.13 6.35 -22.04
#